data_AF-A0A538M3Q9-F1
#
_entry.id   AF-A0A538M3Q9-F1
#
_cell.length_a   1.000
_cell.length_b   1.000
_cell.length_c   1.000
_cell.angle_alpha   90.00
_cell.angle_beta   90.00
_cell.angle_gamma   90.00
#
_symmetry.space_group_name_H-M   'P 1'
#
loop_
_entity.id
_entity.type
_entity.pdbx_description
1 polymer ?
#
loop_
_entity_poly.entity_id
_entity_poly.type
_entity_poly.pdbx_seq_one_letter_code
_entity_poly.pdbx_strand_id
1 'polypeptide(L)'
;DAITVVTNAKFAPRFLAWAEERGGPVPIEVVDDGTTSEEDKLGAIGDLALVIRELQVEDDLLVAAGDSLFTERLDGFVRFAEERSAAAIAVYDVGDLEAMGRLSAVSVDSDSRVTAFEEKPERPASTLAGIALYFYPREVLPLVSEYVGEGHNPDQPGRFVEWLYSRTPVYAWLVPGRWLDVGTPEALAEADREFGD
;
A
#
# COMPACT_ATOMS: atom_id res chain seq x y z
N ASP A 1 2.01 17.85 -6.51
CA ASP A 1 2.01 16.83 -5.44
C ASP A 1 1.10 17.25 -4.31
N ALA A 2 0.28 16.32 -3.83
CA ALA A 2 -0.57 16.43 -2.66
C ALA A 2 -0.53 15.10 -1.90
N ILE A 3 -0.87 15.12 -0.61
CA ILE A 3 -1.07 13.91 0.19
C ILE A 3 -2.56 13.69 0.32
N THR A 4 -3.07 12.59 -0.20
CA THR A 4 -4.47 12.20 0.00
C THR A 4 -4.57 11.19 1.13
N VAL A 5 -5.44 11.45 2.10
CA VAL A 5 -5.78 10.52 3.18
C VAL A 5 -7.23 10.11 3.00
N VAL A 6 -7.46 8.82 2.75
CA VAL A 6 -8.82 8.26 2.67
C VAL A 6 -9.21 7.70 4.02
N THR A 7 -10.44 7.95 4.44
CA THR A 7 -10.97 7.45 5.69
C THR A 7 -12.48 7.31 5.64
N ASN A 8 -13.05 6.57 6.59
CA ASN A 8 -14.49 6.42 6.69
C ASN A 8 -15.17 7.63 7.33
N ALA A 9 -16.49 7.73 7.15
CA ALA A 9 -17.29 8.87 7.60
C ALA A 9 -17.25 9.06 9.12
N LYS A 10 -17.03 7.98 9.88
CA LYS A 10 -16.90 8.03 11.34
C LYS A 10 -15.64 8.80 11.78
N PHE A 11 -14.54 8.68 11.04
CA PHE A 11 -13.26 9.30 11.39
C PHE A 11 -12.90 10.53 10.55
N ALA A 12 -13.58 10.77 9.43
CA ALA A 12 -13.36 11.93 8.56
C ALA A 12 -13.26 13.27 9.31
N PRO A 13 -14.15 13.62 10.27
CA PRO A 13 -14.02 14.88 11.00
C PRO A 13 -12.70 15.03 11.79
N ARG A 14 -12.12 13.92 12.26
CA ARG A 14 -10.85 13.92 13.00
C ARG A 14 -9.66 14.11 12.07
N PHE A 15 -9.68 13.45 10.90
CA PHE A 15 -8.63 13.62 9.91
C PHE A 15 -8.64 15.01 9.28
N LEU A 16 -9.83 15.60 9.06
CA LEU A 16 -9.96 16.99 8.61
C LEU A 16 -9.32 17.96 9.62
N ALA A 17 -9.67 17.85 10.90
CA ALA A 17 -9.06 18.68 11.95
C ALA A 17 -7.54 18.49 12.03
N TRP A 18 -7.07 17.23 11.97
CA TRP A 18 -5.64 16.93 11.95
C TRP A 18 -4.92 17.54 10.73
N ALA A 19 -5.52 17.49 9.54
CA ALA A 19 -4.95 18.05 8.33
C ALA A 19 -4.83 19.58 8.40
N GLU A 20 -5.82 20.26 8.97
CA GLU A 20 -5.79 21.70 9.23
C GLU A 20 -4.69 22.08 10.23
N GLU A 21 -4.51 21.30 11.30
CA GLU A 21 -3.53 21.56 12.35
C GLU A 21 -2.08 21.23 11.94
N ARG A 22 -1.88 20.13 11.20
CA ARG A 22 -0.55 19.65 10.79
C ARG A 22 0.21 20.68 9.96
N GLY A 23 -0.48 21.35 9.03
CA GLY A 23 0.12 22.25 8.05
C GLY A 23 1.24 21.58 7.23
N GLY A 24 2.13 22.39 6.66
CA GLY A 24 3.32 21.92 5.94
C GLY A 24 3.37 22.35 4.48
N PRO A 25 4.48 22.05 3.78
CA PRO A 25 4.71 22.51 2.41
C PRO A 25 3.91 21.73 1.35
N VAL A 26 3.41 20.54 1.69
CA VAL A 26 2.62 19.69 0.78
C VAL A 26 1.16 19.72 1.26
N PRO A 27 0.20 20.09 0.40
CA PRO A 27 -1.21 20.11 0.79
C PRO A 27 -1.70 18.71 1.14
N ILE A 28 -2.58 18.62 2.14
CA ILE A 28 -3.23 17.38 2.56
C ILE A 28 -4.71 17.48 2.18
N GLU A 29 -5.19 16.48 1.46
CA GLU A 29 -6.58 16.32 1.10
C GLU A 29 -7.16 15.09 1.82
N VAL A 30 -8.27 15.27 2.52
CA VAL A 30 -8.95 14.17 3.22
C VAL A 30 -10.18 13.78 2.40
N VAL A 31 -10.26 12.52 2.02
CA VAL A 31 -11.40 11.95 1.31
C VAL A 31 -12.19 11.08 2.29
N ASP A 32 -13.43 11.46 2.52
CA ASP A 32 -14.42 10.63 3.20
C ASP A 32 -15.01 9.64 2.20
N ASP A 33 -14.79 8.35 2.40
CA ASP A 33 -15.32 7.30 1.53
C ASP A 33 -16.85 7.09 1.67
N GLY A 34 -17.47 7.75 2.66
CA GLY A 34 -18.90 7.69 2.96
C GLY A 34 -19.33 6.44 3.72
N THR A 35 -18.43 5.49 3.97
CA THR A 35 -18.71 4.24 4.65
C THR A 35 -18.76 4.46 6.16
N THR A 36 -19.52 3.62 6.86
CA THR A 36 -19.77 3.80 8.30
C THR A 36 -19.47 2.55 9.12
N SER A 37 -19.19 1.43 8.47
CA SER A 37 -19.03 0.11 9.07
C SER A 37 -18.11 -0.79 8.22
N GLU A 38 -17.81 -1.99 8.74
CA GLU A 38 -17.11 -3.02 7.97
C GLU A 38 -17.99 -3.64 6.87
N GLU A 39 -19.32 -3.53 6.96
CA GLU A 39 -20.25 -4.16 6.01
C GLU A 39 -20.40 -3.34 4.72
N ASP A 40 -20.26 -2.02 4.80
CA ASP A 40 -20.37 -1.09 3.68
C ASP A 40 -19.00 -0.56 3.19
N LYS A 41 -17.88 -1.05 3.74
CA LYS A 41 -16.54 -0.63 3.35
C LYS A 41 -16.27 -0.86 1.87
N LEU A 42 -15.55 0.08 1.25
CA LEU A 42 -15.07 -0.08 -0.12
C LEU A 42 -13.85 -1.01 -0.20
N GLY A 43 -13.06 -1.07 0.88
CA GLY A 43 -11.78 -1.77 0.93
C GLY A 43 -10.63 -0.95 0.36
N ALA A 44 -9.38 -1.31 0.65
CA ALA A 44 -8.21 -0.49 0.30
C ALA A 44 -8.08 -0.14 -1.19
N ILE A 45 -8.42 -1.07 -2.09
CA ILE A 45 -8.40 -0.85 -3.54
C ILE A 45 -9.68 -0.11 -3.99
N GLY A 46 -10.79 -0.31 -3.29
CA GLY A 46 -12.01 0.47 -3.50
C GLY A 46 -11.80 1.96 -3.16
N ASP A 47 -11.12 2.25 -2.06
CA ASP A 47 -10.71 3.59 -1.65
C ASP A 47 -9.74 4.22 -2.65
N LEU A 48 -8.77 3.44 -3.14
CA LEU A 48 -7.87 3.91 -4.19
C LEU A 48 -8.65 4.25 -5.49
N ALA A 49 -9.59 3.40 -5.89
CA ALA A 49 -10.44 3.65 -7.06
C ALA A 49 -11.35 4.87 -6.87
N LEU A 50 -11.87 5.07 -5.65
CA LEU A 50 -12.65 6.25 -5.28
C LEU A 50 -11.80 7.52 -5.45
N VAL A 51 -10.60 7.56 -4.88
CA VAL A 51 -9.69 8.71 -4.97
C VAL A 51 -9.34 9.03 -6.42
N ILE A 52 -8.93 8.02 -7.19
CA ILE A 52 -8.58 8.20 -8.61
C ILE A 52 -9.75 8.85 -9.36
N ARG A 53 -10.99 8.42 -9.09
CA ARG A 53 -12.19 8.94 -9.73
C ARG A 53 -12.55 10.35 -9.27
N GLU A 54 -12.69 10.57 -7.96
CA GLU A 54 -13.20 11.82 -7.39
C GLU A 54 -12.21 12.97 -7.59
N LEU A 55 -10.91 12.70 -7.46
CA LEU A 55 -9.86 13.70 -7.62
C LEU A 55 -9.33 13.79 -9.07
N GLN A 56 -9.84 12.94 -9.97
CA GLN A 56 -9.40 12.85 -11.37
C GLN A 56 -7.88 12.76 -11.49
N VAL A 57 -7.28 11.82 -10.73
CA VAL A 57 -5.82 11.67 -10.67
C VAL A 57 -5.28 11.23 -12.04
N GLU A 58 -4.34 12.00 -12.59
CA GLU A 58 -3.65 11.70 -13.85
C GLU A 58 -2.12 11.54 -13.70
N ASP A 59 -1.60 11.74 -12.48
CA ASP A 59 -0.18 11.61 -12.13
C ASP A 59 0.12 10.21 -11.52
N ASP A 60 1.41 9.89 -11.39
CA ASP A 60 1.87 8.68 -10.72
C ASP A 60 1.51 8.71 -9.22
N LEU A 61 1.24 7.54 -8.64
CA LEU A 61 0.83 7.38 -7.25
C LEU A 61 1.85 6.62 -6.42
N LEU A 62 2.21 7.20 -5.27
CA LEU A 62 2.79 6.49 -4.14
C LEU A 62 1.67 6.17 -3.14
N VAL A 63 1.38 4.89 -2.94
CA VAL A 63 0.30 4.41 -2.05
C VAL A 63 0.93 3.70 -0.86
N ALA A 64 0.52 4.07 0.36
CA ALA A 64 1.00 3.45 1.59
C ALA A 64 -0.15 3.18 2.56
N ALA A 65 -0.08 2.07 3.31
CA ALA A 65 -0.96 1.86 4.45
C ALA A 65 -0.61 2.83 5.59
N GLY A 66 -1.63 3.37 6.26
CA GLY A 66 -1.48 4.41 7.29
C GLY A 66 -0.83 3.95 8.60
N ASP A 67 -0.67 2.64 8.78
CA ASP A 67 -0.09 1.97 9.95
C ASP A 67 1.31 1.37 9.68
N SER A 68 1.94 1.74 8.55
CA SER A 68 3.30 1.31 8.23
C SER A 68 4.34 2.34 8.66
N LEU A 69 5.27 1.93 9.52
CA LEU A 69 6.43 2.72 9.94
C LEU A 69 7.71 2.20 9.29
N PHE A 70 8.59 3.14 8.91
CA PHE A 70 9.87 2.86 8.26
C PHE A 70 10.98 3.64 8.96
N THR A 71 12.12 2.99 9.23
CA THR A 71 13.28 3.67 9.82
C THR A 71 14.10 4.44 8.80
N GLU A 72 14.00 4.06 7.53
CA GLU A 72 14.75 4.65 6.42
C GLU A 72 13.86 5.47 5.51
N ARG A 73 14.49 6.37 4.74
CA ARG A 73 13.77 7.20 3.77
C ARG A 73 13.31 6.38 2.56
N LEU A 74 12.10 6.68 2.09
CA LEU A 74 11.49 6.00 0.94
C LEU A 74 11.85 6.60 -0.42
N ASP A 75 12.70 7.63 -0.51
CA ASP A 75 13.08 8.22 -1.81
C ASP A 75 13.82 7.24 -2.72
N GLY A 76 14.47 6.22 -2.16
CA GLY A 76 15.05 5.12 -2.93
C GLY A 76 14.00 4.26 -3.65
N PHE A 77 12.82 4.08 -3.06
CA PHE A 77 11.73 3.32 -3.66
C PHE A 77 11.15 4.02 -4.88
N VAL A 78 10.91 5.34 -4.75
CA VAL A 78 10.38 6.14 -5.85
C VAL A 78 11.37 6.18 -7.02
N ARG A 79 12.66 6.45 -6.77
CA ARG A 79 13.69 6.42 -7.82
C ARG A 79 13.76 5.06 -8.52
N PHE A 80 13.72 3.98 -7.74
CA PHE A 80 13.72 2.62 -8.30
C PHE A 80 12.53 2.41 -9.24
N ALA A 81 11.32 2.85 -8.84
CA ALA A 81 10.13 2.69 -9.67
C ALA A 81 10.20 3.53 -10.96
N GLU A 82 10.65 4.79 -10.86
CA GLU A 82 10.85 5.69 -12.00
C GLU A 82 11.87 5.13 -13.00
N GLU A 83 13.01 4.62 -12.53
CA GLU A 83 14.05 3.99 -13.35
C GLU A 83 13.54 2.75 -14.11
N ARG A 84 12.59 2.00 -13.52
CA ARG A 84 11.94 0.85 -14.18
C ARG A 84 10.83 1.25 -15.13
N SER A 85 10.27 2.46 -14.98
CA SER A 85 9.11 2.96 -15.72
C SER A 85 7.94 1.97 -15.70
N ALA A 86 7.67 1.40 -14.52
CA ALA A 86 6.69 0.35 -14.30
C ALA A 86 6.17 0.39 -12.86
N ALA A 87 5.11 -0.38 -12.58
CA ALA A 87 4.64 -0.55 -11.20
C ALA A 87 5.75 -1.16 -10.32
N ALA A 88 5.85 -0.67 -9.09
CA ALA A 88 6.75 -1.23 -8.11
C ALA A 88 6.03 -1.50 -6.79
N ILE A 89 6.46 -2.55 -6.11
CA ILE A 89 6.01 -2.90 -4.76
C ILE A 89 7.21 -2.93 -3.83
N ALA A 90 7.01 -2.50 -2.59
CA ALA A 90 7.99 -2.71 -1.55
C ALA A 90 7.88 -4.14 -1.01
N VAL A 91 9.02 -4.77 -0.78
CA VAL A 91 9.10 -6.08 -0.15
C VAL A 91 10.04 -6.05 1.05
N TYR A 92 9.74 -6.88 2.03
CA TYR A 92 10.51 -7.03 3.26
C TYR A 92 10.79 -8.52 3.51
N ASP A 93 12.05 -8.87 3.80
CA ASP A 93 12.38 -10.23 4.21
C ASP A 93 12.06 -10.39 5.70
N VAL A 94 10.95 -11.04 6.02
CA VAL A 94 10.54 -11.24 7.42
C VAL A 94 11.38 -12.28 8.15
N GLY A 95 12.19 -13.07 7.43
CA GLY A 95 13.04 -14.11 8.01
C GLY A 95 12.29 -15.30 8.63
N ASP A 96 10.95 -15.30 8.58
CA ASP A 96 10.07 -16.31 9.18
C ASP A 96 8.95 -16.73 8.23
N LEU A 97 8.97 -17.99 7.80
CA LEU A 97 7.95 -18.57 6.93
C LEU A 97 6.59 -18.74 7.62
N GLU A 98 6.54 -18.88 8.95
CA GLU A 98 5.26 -19.00 9.67
C GLU A 98 4.51 -17.66 9.69
N ALA A 99 5.24 -16.54 9.74
CA ALA A 99 4.66 -15.20 9.66
C ALA A 99 4.00 -14.92 8.29
N MET A 100 4.48 -15.55 7.22
CA MET A 100 4.04 -15.32 5.84
C MET A 100 2.58 -15.68 5.56
N GLY A 101 1.96 -16.58 6.34
CA GLY A 101 0.54 -16.94 6.15
C GLY A 101 -0.45 -15.77 6.32
N ARG A 102 0.02 -14.64 6.84
CA ARG A 102 -0.76 -13.40 7.02
C ARG A 102 -0.38 -12.29 6.05
N LEU A 103 0.65 -12.49 5.22
CA LEU A 103 1.25 -11.51 4.32
C LEU A 103 1.15 -11.97 2.86
N SER A 104 1.52 -11.10 1.94
CA SER A 104 1.70 -11.45 0.53
C SER A 104 3.06 -12.10 0.31
N ALA A 105 3.15 -13.32 -0.21
CA ALA A 105 4.42 -13.91 -0.63
C ALA A 105 4.82 -13.47 -2.03
N VAL A 106 6.08 -13.10 -2.20
CA VAL A 106 6.63 -12.59 -3.46
C VAL A 106 7.83 -13.42 -3.91
N SER A 107 7.85 -13.80 -5.18
CA SER A 107 9.01 -14.34 -5.87
C SER A 107 9.45 -13.39 -6.98
N VAL A 108 10.77 -13.24 -7.14
CA VAL A 108 11.36 -12.32 -8.11
C VAL A 108 12.45 -12.98 -8.94
N ASP A 109 12.69 -12.49 -10.15
CA ASP A 109 13.86 -12.87 -10.95
C ASP A 109 15.12 -12.05 -10.58
N SER A 110 16.21 -12.26 -11.31
CA SER A 110 17.48 -11.57 -11.10
C SER A 110 17.42 -10.05 -11.33
N ASP A 111 16.42 -9.57 -12.06
CA ASP A 111 16.21 -8.14 -12.33
C ASP A 111 15.18 -7.53 -11.36
N SER A 112 14.82 -8.27 -10.30
CA SER A 112 13.80 -7.91 -9.32
C SER A 112 12.39 -7.80 -9.88
N ARG A 113 12.12 -8.41 -11.05
CA ARG A 113 10.77 -8.48 -11.59
C ARG A 113 9.98 -9.56 -10.85
N VAL A 114 8.75 -9.24 -10.46
CA VAL A 114 7.84 -10.19 -9.81
C VAL A 114 7.50 -11.32 -10.78
N THR A 115 7.76 -12.56 -10.38
CA THR A 115 7.47 -13.78 -11.14
C THR A 115 6.34 -14.60 -10.53
N ALA A 116 6.09 -14.44 -9.23
CA ALA A 116 4.91 -14.96 -8.54
C ALA A 116 4.54 -14.03 -7.38
N PHE A 117 3.25 -13.87 -7.15
CA PHE A 117 2.69 -13.14 -6.03
C PHE A 117 1.49 -13.92 -5.53
N GLU A 118 1.44 -14.21 -4.23
CA GLU A 118 0.36 -14.95 -3.58
C GLU A 118 -0.08 -14.22 -2.32
N GLU A 119 -1.32 -13.75 -2.27
CA GLU A 119 -1.86 -13.11 -1.07
C GLU A 119 -2.27 -14.17 -0.03
N LYS A 120 -1.65 -14.11 1.16
CA LYS A 120 -1.90 -15.00 2.31
C LYS A 120 -1.80 -16.48 1.92
N PRO A 121 -0.63 -16.95 1.44
CA PRO A 121 -0.46 -18.32 0.96
C PRO A 121 -0.58 -19.33 2.09
N GLU A 122 -1.20 -20.48 1.82
CA GLU A 122 -1.23 -21.59 2.77
C GLU A 122 0.15 -22.22 2.99
N ARG A 123 1.03 -22.15 1.98
CA ARG A 123 2.37 -22.77 1.97
C ARG A 123 3.41 -21.84 1.32
N PRO A 124 3.90 -20.83 2.05
CA PRO A 124 4.86 -19.88 1.51
C PRO A 124 6.19 -20.56 1.14
N ALA A 125 6.71 -20.26 -0.06
CA ALA A 125 7.99 -20.77 -0.56
C ALA A 125 9.17 -19.79 -0.30
N SER A 126 8.87 -18.59 0.19
CA SER A 126 9.79 -17.47 0.39
C SER A 126 9.39 -16.68 1.62
N THR A 127 10.36 -16.10 2.33
CA THR A 127 10.15 -15.14 3.43
C THR A 127 10.05 -13.70 2.93
N LEU A 128 10.11 -13.50 1.61
CA LEU A 128 9.96 -12.19 1.00
C LEU A 128 8.47 -11.80 0.98
N ALA A 129 8.11 -10.86 1.84
CA ALA A 129 6.76 -10.36 2.02
C ALA A 129 6.54 -9.08 1.21
N GLY A 130 5.46 -9.04 0.43
CA GLY A 130 4.91 -7.79 -0.07
C GLY A 130 4.28 -7.01 1.09
N ILE A 131 4.63 -5.74 1.21
CA ILE A 131 4.05 -4.83 2.19
C ILE A 131 3.21 -3.78 1.47
N ALA A 132 2.29 -3.14 2.19
CA ALA A 132 1.37 -2.16 1.63
C ALA A 132 2.03 -0.80 1.34
N LEU A 133 3.08 -0.82 0.52
CA LEU A 133 3.76 0.34 -0.05
C LEU A 133 3.97 0.07 -1.54
N TYR A 134 3.28 0.84 -2.37
CA TYR A 134 3.17 0.62 -3.81
C TYR A 134 3.49 1.90 -4.57
N PHE A 135 4.11 1.75 -5.73
CA PHE A 135 4.22 2.80 -6.73
C PHE A 135 3.45 2.37 -7.97
N TYR A 136 2.43 3.16 -8.33
CA TYR A 136 1.63 2.94 -9.52
C TYR A 136 1.86 4.09 -10.49
N PRO A 137 2.54 3.86 -11.62
CA PRO A 137 2.60 4.87 -12.66
C PRO A 137 1.20 5.10 -13.22
N ARG A 138 0.93 6.29 -13.77
CA ARG A 138 -0.40 6.69 -14.25
C ARG A 138 -1.05 5.68 -15.21
N GLU A 139 -0.26 4.93 -15.97
CA GLU A 139 -0.73 3.91 -16.90
C GLU A 139 -1.40 2.72 -16.19
N VAL A 140 -1.20 2.55 -14.87
CA VAL A 140 -1.82 1.52 -14.03
C VAL A 140 -3.16 1.97 -13.45
N LEU A 141 -3.45 3.28 -13.37
CA LEU A 141 -4.68 3.76 -12.74
C LEU A 141 -5.97 3.24 -13.40
N PRO A 142 -6.06 3.11 -14.75
CA PRO A 142 -7.22 2.47 -15.37
C PRO A 142 -7.41 1.01 -14.94
N LEU A 143 -6.32 0.30 -14.64
CA LEU A 143 -6.36 -1.10 -14.21
C LEU A 143 -6.92 -1.26 -12.79
N VAL A 144 -6.75 -0.25 -11.92
CA VAL A 144 -7.40 -0.22 -10.60
C VAL A 144 -8.92 -0.20 -10.76
N SER A 145 -9.42 0.67 -11.65
CA SER A 145 -10.85 0.77 -11.95
C SER A 145 -11.40 -0.50 -12.62
N GLU A 146 -10.63 -1.09 -13.54
CA GLU A 146 -10.96 -2.38 -14.17
C GLU A 146 -11.09 -3.48 -13.13
N TYR A 147 -10.11 -3.62 -12.23
CA TYR A 147 -10.12 -4.62 -11.18
C TYR A 147 -11.36 -4.53 -10.28
N VAL A 148 -11.71 -3.33 -9.83
CA VAL A 148 -12.92 -3.12 -9.01
C VAL A 148 -14.19 -3.37 -9.83
N GLY A 149 -14.23 -2.92 -11.09
CA GLY A 149 -15.37 -3.09 -11.99
C GLY A 149 -15.64 -4.55 -12.39
N GLU A 150 -14.62 -5.39 -12.42
CA GLU A 150 -14.74 -6.84 -12.64
C GLU A 150 -15.27 -7.59 -11.39
N GLY A 151 -15.42 -6.92 -10.25
CA GLY A 151 -15.93 -7.51 -9.01
C GLY A 151 -14.90 -8.33 -8.24
N HIS A 152 -13.60 -8.09 -8.46
CA HIS A 152 -12.54 -8.68 -7.63
C HIS A 152 -12.57 -8.13 -6.21
N ASN A 153 -11.83 -8.76 -5.29
CA ASN A 153 -11.79 -8.39 -3.88
C ASN A 153 -11.11 -7.02 -3.68
N PRO A 154 -11.83 -5.97 -3.24
CA PRO A 154 -11.22 -4.64 -3.11
C PRO A 154 -10.57 -4.40 -1.74
N ASP A 155 -10.75 -5.32 -0.78
CA ASP A 155 -10.30 -5.16 0.62
C ASP A 155 -8.83 -5.50 0.81
N GLN A 156 -8.34 -6.52 0.11
CA GLN A 156 -6.95 -7.00 0.22
C GLN A 156 -6.09 -6.41 -0.90
N PRO A 157 -5.24 -5.40 -0.62
CA PRO A 157 -4.46 -4.76 -1.69
C PRO A 157 -3.49 -5.70 -2.40
N GLY A 158 -3.00 -6.73 -1.71
CA GLY A 158 -2.20 -7.80 -2.33
C GLY A 158 -2.94 -8.55 -3.44
N ARG A 159 -4.28 -8.67 -3.39
CA ARG A 159 -5.06 -9.30 -4.47
C ARG A 159 -5.05 -8.49 -5.75
N PHE A 160 -4.96 -7.16 -5.65
CA PHE A 160 -4.79 -6.34 -6.85
C PHE A 160 -3.41 -6.56 -7.45
N VAL A 161 -2.35 -6.60 -6.65
CA VAL A 161 -0.99 -6.89 -7.14
C VAL A 161 -0.90 -8.27 -7.78
N GLU A 162 -1.49 -9.29 -7.14
CA GLU A 162 -1.63 -10.67 -7.66
C GLU A 162 -2.30 -10.70 -9.05
N TRP A 163 -3.35 -9.89 -9.25
CA TRP A 163 -4.01 -9.75 -10.55
C TRP A 163 -3.14 -8.95 -11.55
N LEU A 164 -2.44 -7.92 -11.08
CA LEU A 164 -1.71 -6.94 -11.88
C LEU A 164 -0.42 -7.50 -12.50
N TYR A 165 0.39 -8.25 -11.74
CA TYR A 165 1.72 -8.71 -12.21
C TYR A 165 1.66 -9.65 -13.42
N SER A 166 0.51 -10.31 -13.62
CA SER A 166 0.25 -11.15 -14.79
C SER A 166 -0.08 -10.36 -16.07
N ARG A 167 -0.38 -9.05 -15.95
CA ARG A 167 -0.85 -8.18 -17.04
C ARG A 167 0.17 -7.13 -17.44
N THR A 168 0.94 -6.63 -16.48
CA THR A 168 1.97 -5.60 -16.70
C THR A 168 3.21 -5.92 -15.85
N PRO A 169 4.43 -5.50 -16.25
CA PRO A 169 5.60 -5.65 -15.40
C PRO A 169 5.40 -5.00 -14.04
N VAL A 170 5.71 -5.75 -12.98
CA VAL A 170 5.78 -5.27 -11.59
C VAL A 170 7.17 -5.62 -11.07
N TYR A 171 7.83 -4.67 -10.40
CA TYR A 171 9.15 -4.85 -9.82
C TYR A 171 9.09 -4.75 -8.29
N ALA A 172 9.87 -5.58 -7.61
CA ALA A 172 9.97 -5.57 -6.16
C ALA A 172 11.21 -4.80 -5.71
N TRP A 173 11.03 -3.91 -4.75
CA TRP A 173 12.11 -3.18 -4.11
C TRP A 173 12.28 -3.65 -2.66
N LEU A 174 13.47 -4.15 -2.31
CA LEU A 174 13.75 -4.58 -0.95
C LEU A 174 13.91 -3.34 -0.04
N VAL A 175 13.03 -3.24 0.95
CA VAL A 175 13.04 -2.14 1.92
C VAL A 175 14.32 -2.18 2.76
N PRO A 176 15.10 -1.09 2.82
CA PRO A 176 16.24 -0.97 3.70
C PRO A 176 15.80 -0.64 5.12
N GLY A 177 16.61 -1.04 6.10
CA GLY A 177 16.31 -0.79 7.51
C GLY A 177 15.17 -1.66 8.00
N ARG A 178 14.35 -1.12 8.91
CA ARG A 178 13.21 -1.83 9.51
C ARG A 178 11.90 -1.28 8.97
N TRP A 179 10.97 -2.20 8.75
CA TRP A 179 9.55 -1.94 8.57
C TRP A 179 8.79 -2.49 9.77
N LEU A 180 7.82 -1.73 10.27
CA LEU A 180 6.95 -2.09 11.38
C LEU A 180 5.50 -1.84 10.98
N ASP A 181 4.67 -2.85 11.14
CA ASP A 181 3.22 -2.78 11.02
C ASP A 181 2.63 -2.58 12.41
N VAL A 182 2.08 -1.39 12.68
CA VAL A 182 1.50 -1.03 13.98
C VAL A 182 -0.02 -1.27 14.05
N GLY A 183 -0.55 -2.15 13.21
CA GLY A 183 -1.98 -2.50 13.18
C GLY A 183 -2.50 -3.26 14.41
N THR A 184 -1.63 -3.68 15.34
CA THR A 184 -2.03 -4.36 16.59
C THR A 184 -1.60 -3.56 17.83
N PRO A 185 -2.35 -3.63 18.95
CA PRO A 185 -1.95 -2.97 20.20
C PRO A 185 -0.55 -3.35 20.68
N GLU A 186 -0.18 -4.62 20.52
CA GLU A 186 1.14 -5.14 20.89
C GLU A 186 2.25 -4.53 20.03
N ALA A 187 2.05 -4.48 18.71
CA ALA A 187 3.02 -3.89 17.78
C ALA A 187 3.14 -2.38 17.96
N LEU A 188 2.02 -1.68 18.22
CA LEU A 188 2.03 -0.26 18.55
C LEU A 188 2.83 0.00 19.83
N ALA A 189 2.62 -0.79 20.89
CA ALA A 189 3.38 -0.64 22.13
C ALA A 189 4.87 -0.96 21.96
N GLU A 190 5.23 -1.83 21.01
CA GLU A 190 6.62 -2.07 20.64
C GLU A 190 7.23 -0.86 19.91
N ALA A 191 6.52 -0.31 18.92
CA ALA A 191 6.93 0.89 18.24
C ALA A 191 7.10 2.07 19.21
N ASP A 192 6.18 2.26 20.16
CA ASP A 192 6.30 3.31 21.19
C ASP A 192 7.54 3.12 22.08
N ARG A 193 7.94 1.88 22.41
CA ARG A 193 9.18 1.65 23.18
C ARG A 193 10.44 1.96 22.37
N GLU A 194 10.36 1.90 21.05
CA GLU A 194 11.50 2.07 20.16
C GLU A 194 11.64 3.50 19.64
N PHE A 195 10.52 4.16 19.33
CA PHE A 195 10.46 5.49 18.72
C PHE A 195 9.81 6.54 19.61
N GLY A 196 9.18 6.14 20.72
CA GLY A 196 8.67 7.07 21.71
C GLY A 196 9.83 7.71 22.45
N ASP A 197 9.98 9.02 22.27
CA ASP A 197 10.86 9.87 23.07
C ASP A 197 10.54 9.80 24.59
#